data_AF-A0A258CV66-F1
#
_entry.id   AF-A0A258CV66-F1
#
_cell.length_a   1.000
_cell.length_b   1.000
_cell.length_c   1.000
_cell.angle_alpha   90.00
_cell.angle_beta   90.00
_cell.angle_gamma   90.00
#
_symmetry.space_group_name_H-M   'P 1'
#
loop_
_entity.id
_entity.type
_entity.pdbx_description
1 polymer ?
#
loop_
_entity_poly.entity_id
_entity_poly.type
_entity_poly.pdbx_seq_one_letter_code
_entity_poly.pdbx_strand_id
1 'polypeptide(L)'
;MAGIGPVLVLAGLAAIGWFGLRPLLRAVERSFWSLISLAVQPGYVLAREGLRHLAERFLPAGASEASRARLRGLTAFAAGLGAALIALAITAAVWPATRWSGEVADLAYPLRLVRPALANTIAVMSAYFAGAALLWGIADGTMDQPRDLERFDEAASSDRVWRVAHLSDIHVVGERYGFRIESGRAGPRGNDRLALVLARLAAIHAAAPLDLVLISGDMTDAGRSAEWGEFLDALARHPDLAALTLVLPGNHDVNIVDRANPARLELPGSPGKRLRQMRTLSVTEAVQGGRVHVVDKTMGRIGQTLSERLAPHRAAIAAFADAGGLRLSRGLSAIWEASFPMVLPPSEPDGLGIVLLNSNAETHFSFTNALGLVAEEDMQATLAALAQYPRARFVVALHHHPVEYPQQAKAFSERIGTALINGSRFVRLLKPQAHRLVAMHGHRHVDWIGRCGPLRIVSAPSPVMEATHDEPTAFYIHRIGARADGGLALMAPERIEIGPTWSGAPGEPSS
;
A
#
# COMPACT_ATOMS: atom_id res chain seq x y z
N MET A 1 -4.02 -5.11 -55.99
CA MET A 1 -3.50 -5.17 -54.61
C MET A 1 -4.24 -4.20 -53.66
N ALA A 2 -5.58 -4.18 -53.64
CA ALA A 2 -6.36 -3.17 -52.90
C ALA A 2 -7.24 -3.72 -51.75
N GLY A 3 -7.26 -5.05 -51.52
CA GLY A 3 -8.14 -5.67 -50.51
C GLY A 3 -7.46 -6.10 -49.21
N ILE A 4 -6.12 -6.18 -49.17
CA ILE A 4 -5.38 -6.76 -48.04
C ILE A 4 -4.99 -5.68 -47.01
N GLY A 5 -4.74 -4.44 -47.44
CA GLY A 5 -4.32 -3.32 -46.57
C GLY A 5 -5.30 -3.01 -45.43
N PRO A 6 -6.61 -2.83 -45.69
CA PRO A 6 -7.60 -2.58 -44.63
C PRO A 6 -7.74 -3.75 -43.66
N VAL A 7 -7.61 -4.99 -44.14
CA VAL A 7 -7.66 -6.20 -43.30
C VAL A 7 -6.42 -6.29 -42.40
N LEU A 8 -5.23 -5.95 -42.89
CA LEU A 8 -4.01 -5.87 -42.08
C LEU A 8 -4.05 -4.72 -41.07
N VAL A 9 -4.65 -3.58 -41.43
CA VAL A 9 -4.87 -2.46 -40.50
C VAL A 9 -5.89 -2.83 -39.41
N LEU A 10 -7.00 -3.46 -39.77
CA LEU A 10 -7.99 -3.95 -38.79
C LEU A 10 -7.43 -5.09 -37.93
N ALA A 11 -6.65 -6.01 -38.50
CA ALA A 11 -5.95 -7.04 -37.74
C ALA A 11 -4.86 -6.43 -36.83
N GLY A 12 -4.18 -5.37 -37.28
CA GLY A 12 -3.23 -4.60 -36.48
C GLY A 12 -3.90 -3.84 -35.34
N LEU A 13 -5.02 -3.17 -35.60
CA LEU A 13 -5.84 -2.49 -34.58
C LEU A 13 -6.47 -3.48 -33.61
N ALA A 14 -6.93 -4.64 -34.09
CA ALA A 14 -7.43 -5.72 -33.26
C ALA A 14 -6.32 -6.36 -32.43
N ALA A 15 -5.11 -6.55 -32.98
CA ALA A 15 -3.96 -7.04 -32.24
C ALA A 15 -3.46 -6.01 -31.21
N ILE A 16 -3.47 -4.71 -31.52
CA ILE A 16 -3.19 -3.63 -30.58
C ILE A 16 -4.29 -3.57 -29.50
N GLY A 17 -5.55 -3.78 -29.87
CA GLY A 17 -6.67 -3.86 -28.93
C GLY A 17 -6.63 -5.13 -28.05
N TRP A 18 -6.15 -6.26 -28.58
CA TRP A 18 -6.16 -7.54 -27.87
C TRP A 18 -4.92 -7.72 -26.98
N PHE A 19 -3.74 -7.35 -27.49
CA PHE A 19 -2.47 -7.48 -26.76
C PHE A 19 -2.01 -6.17 -26.09
N GLY A 20 -2.40 -5.02 -26.64
CA GLY A 20 -1.97 -3.70 -26.16
C GLY A 20 -2.94 -3.02 -25.21
N LEU A 21 -4.24 -3.36 -25.20
CA LEU A 21 -5.23 -2.63 -24.42
C LEU A 21 -5.01 -2.77 -22.90
N ARG A 22 -4.66 -3.96 -22.39
CA ARG A 22 -4.37 -4.11 -20.95
C ARG A 22 -3.12 -3.34 -20.53
N PRO A 23 -1.94 -3.52 -21.17
CA PRO A 23 -0.77 -2.69 -20.88
C PRO A 23 -1.03 -1.18 -21.03
N LEU A 24 -1.81 -0.77 -22.04
CA LEU A 24 -2.17 0.62 -22.28
C LEU A 24 -3.10 1.17 -21.20
N LEU A 25 -4.15 0.44 -20.81
CA LEU A 25 -5.05 0.83 -19.73
C LEU A 25 -4.30 0.96 -18.42
N ARG A 26 -3.37 0.05 -18.11
CA ARG A 26 -2.49 0.16 -16.94
C ARG A 26 -1.55 1.35 -17.05
N ALA A 27 -1.00 1.64 -18.22
CA ALA A 27 -0.17 2.83 -18.42
C ALA A 27 -0.98 4.12 -18.23
N VAL A 28 -2.19 4.19 -18.77
CA VAL A 28 -3.13 5.30 -18.58
C VAL A 28 -3.51 5.45 -17.12
N GLU A 29 -3.85 4.35 -16.43
CA GLU A 29 -4.14 4.33 -14.99
C GLU A 29 -2.95 4.85 -14.19
N ARG A 30 -1.73 4.37 -14.46
CA ARG A 30 -0.51 4.85 -13.80
C ARG A 30 -0.25 6.33 -14.04
N SER A 31 -0.35 6.78 -15.30
CA SER A 31 -0.18 8.20 -15.64
C SER A 31 -1.23 9.07 -14.98
N PHE A 32 -2.49 8.60 -14.93
CA PHE A 32 -3.57 9.26 -14.23
C PHE A 32 -3.27 9.39 -12.74
N TRP A 33 -2.94 8.30 -12.05
CA TRP A 33 -2.62 8.33 -10.62
C TRP A 33 -1.35 9.11 -10.31
N SER A 34 -0.34 9.07 -11.19
CA SER A 34 0.86 9.88 -11.07
C SER A 34 0.51 11.38 -11.12
N LEU A 35 -0.28 11.81 -12.10
CA LEU A 35 -0.74 13.19 -12.21
C LEU A 35 -1.57 13.62 -11.00
N ILE A 36 -2.49 12.76 -10.54
CA ILE A 36 -3.28 13.01 -9.33
C ILE A 36 -2.36 13.18 -8.12
N SER A 37 -1.42 12.28 -7.91
CA SER A 37 -0.53 12.30 -6.73
C SER A 37 0.43 13.49 -6.70
N LEU A 38 0.87 13.97 -7.87
CA LEU A 38 1.84 15.07 -7.97
C LEU A 38 1.16 16.45 -7.94
N ALA A 39 -0.01 16.58 -8.56
CA ALA A 39 -0.65 17.88 -8.74
C ALA A 39 -1.94 18.04 -7.94
N VAL A 40 -2.82 17.03 -7.94
CA VAL A 40 -4.18 17.15 -7.38
C VAL A 40 -4.22 16.89 -5.89
N GLN A 41 -3.69 15.75 -5.46
CA GLN A 41 -3.77 15.28 -4.08
C GLN A 41 -3.09 16.25 -3.09
N PRO A 42 -1.88 16.81 -3.34
CA PRO A 42 -1.27 17.73 -2.40
C PRO A 42 -2.10 19.00 -2.20
N GLY A 43 -2.63 19.58 -3.29
CA GLY A 43 -3.47 20.77 -3.22
C GLY A 43 -4.82 20.51 -2.55
N TYR A 44 -5.47 19.40 -2.89
CA TYR A 44 -6.74 19.00 -2.28
C TYR A 44 -6.59 18.65 -0.79
N VAL A 45 -5.59 17.84 -0.42
CA VAL A 45 -5.29 17.48 0.97
C VAL A 45 -4.91 18.72 1.77
N LEU A 46 -4.15 19.65 1.18
CA LEU A 46 -3.84 20.94 1.79
C LEU A 46 -5.11 21.69 2.18
N ALA A 47 -6.04 21.85 1.23
CA ALA A 47 -7.31 22.51 1.46
C ALA A 47 -8.18 21.75 2.49
N ARG A 48 -8.25 20.42 2.39
CA ARG A 48 -9.07 19.56 3.25
C ARG A 48 -8.61 19.61 4.70
N GLU A 49 -7.35 19.30 4.96
CA GLU A 49 -6.84 19.28 6.33
C GLU A 49 -6.76 20.70 6.90
N GLY A 50 -6.45 21.73 6.10
CA GLY A 50 -6.51 23.12 6.52
C GLY A 50 -7.90 23.55 6.99
N LEU A 51 -8.94 23.26 6.20
CA LEU A 51 -10.34 23.51 6.56
C LEU A 51 -10.78 22.68 7.76
N ARG A 52 -10.36 21.42 7.82
CA ARG A 52 -10.66 20.54 8.95
C ARG A 52 -10.05 21.06 10.26
N HIS A 53 -8.78 21.43 10.26
CA HIS A 53 -8.11 21.99 11.44
C HIS A 53 -8.78 23.28 11.91
N LEU A 54 -9.22 24.13 10.99
CA LEU A 54 -9.97 25.33 11.33
C LEU A 54 -11.35 24.98 11.92
N ALA A 55 -12.07 24.05 11.30
CA ALA A 55 -13.42 23.69 11.69
C ALA A 55 -13.48 22.93 13.02
N GLU A 56 -12.54 22.01 13.27
CA GLU A 56 -12.48 21.22 14.51
C GLU A 56 -12.20 22.10 15.74
N ARG A 57 -11.58 23.28 15.59
CA ARG A 57 -11.41 24.25 16.70
C ARG A 57 -12.72 24.78 17.27
N PHE A 58 -13.80 24.74 16.48
CA PHE A 58 -15.12 25.20 16.91
C PHE A 58 -15.99 24.07 17.46
N LEU A 59 -15.51 22.83 17.47
CA LEU A 59 -16.21 21.72 18.11
C LEU A 59 -15.97 21.74 19.63
N PRO A 60 -17.03 21.59 20.45
CA PRO A 60 -16.87 21.37 21.88
C PRO A 60 -15.98 20.15 22.17
N ALA A 61 -15.19 20.18 23.24
CA ALA A 61 -14.32 19.07 23.63
C ALA A 61 -15.07 17.74 23.77
N GLY A 62 -16.33 17.77 24.24
CA GLY A 62 -17.21 16.61 24.37
C GLY A 62 -18.03 16.25 23.12
N ALA A 63 -17.73 16.81 21.94
CA ALA A 63 -18.44 16.47 20.72
C ALA A 63 -18.29 14.98 20.38
N SER A 64 -19.41 14.31 20.08
CA SER A 64 -19.43 12.90 19.73
C SER A 64 -18.64 12.61 18.44
N GLU A 65 -18.13 11.38 18.33
CA GLU A 65 -17.45 10.91 17.10
C GLU A 65 -18.35 10.99 15.86
N ALA A 66 -19.65 10.83 16.02
CA ALA A 66 -20.61 11.01 14.93
C ALA A 66 -20.63 12.47 14.41
N SER A 67 -20.61 13.45 15.31
CA SER A 67 -20.54 14.87 14.93
C SER A 67 -19.21 15.23 14.29
N ARG A 68 -18.10 14.72 14.84
CA ARG A 68 -16.75 14.89 14.26
C ARG A 68 -16.67 14.30 12.85
N ALA A 69 -17.19 13.09 12.66
CA ALA A 69 -17.27 12.46 11.35
C ALA A 69 -18.13 13.26 10.36
N ARG A 70 -19.29 13.78 10.77
CA ARG A 70 -20.11 14.63 9.89
C ARG A 70 -19.36 15.90 9.49
N LEU A 71 -18.63 16.52 10.42
CA LEU A 71 -17.81 17.70 10.13
C LEU A 71 -16.67 17.36 9.15
N ARG A 72 -15.98 16.23 9.34
CA ARG A 72 -14.92 15.77 8.41
C ARG A 72 -15.47 15.55 7.00
N GLY A 73 -16.64 14.95 6.85
CA GLY A 73 -17.29 14.81 5.54
C GLY A 73 -17.64 16.16 4.90
N LEU A 74 -18.23 17.09 5.67
CA LEU A 74 -18.56 18.44 5.19
C LEU A 74 -17.32 19.24 4.78
N THR A 75 -16.24 19.17 5.58
CA THR A 75 -14.98 19.86 5.29
C THR A 75 -14.27 19.27 4.07
N ALA A 76 -14.33 17.96 3.86
CA ALA A 76 -13.83 17.31 2.64
C ALA A 76 -14.58 17.77 1.38
N PHE A 77 -15.91 17.85 1.44
CA PHE A 77 -16.72 18.38 0.35
C PHE A 77 -16.43 19.86 0.09
N ALA A 78 -16.43 20.69 1.14
CA ALA A 78 -16.17 22.12 1.04
C ALA A 78 -14.77 22.41 0.49
N ALA A 79 -13.76 21.62 0.89
CA ALA A 79 -12.41 21.73 0.36
C ALA A 79 -12.35 21.42 -1.14
N GLY A 80 -13.00 20.35 -1.59
CA GLY A 80 -13.03 19.99 -3.00
C GLY A 80 -13.75 21.04 -3.84
N LEU A 81 -14.89 21.55 -3.36
CA LEU A 81 -15.63 22.63 -4.02
C LEU A 81 -14.81 23.92 -4.08
N GLY A 82 -14.20 24.34 -2.97
CA GLY A 82 -13.37 25.54 -2.91
C GLY A 82 -12.16 25.46 -3.84
N ALA A 83 -11.44 24.33 -3.80
CA ALA A 83 -10.30 24.08 -4.68
C ALA A 83 -10.71 24.09 -6.17
N ALA A 84 -11.87 23.53 -6.51
CA ALA A 84 -12.42 23.56 -7.85
C ALA A 84 -12.76 24.98 -8.32
N LEU A 85 -13.42 25.78 -7.48
CA LEU A 85 -13.76 27.18 -7.80
C LEU A 85 -12.51 28.03 -8.04
N ILE A 86 -11.47 27.86 -7.21
CA ILE A 86 -10.18 28.55 -7.40
C ILE A 86 -9.53 28.16 -8.73
N ALA A 87 -9.50 26.88 -9.06
CA ALA A 87 -8.93 26.40 -10.31
C ALA A 87 -9.73 26.87 -11.54
N LEU A 88 -11.06 26.94 -11.45
CA LEU A 88 -11.90 27.54 -12.50
C LEU A 88 -11.65 29.04 -12.65
N ALA A 89 -11.43 29.77 -11.55
CA ALA A 89 -11.06 31.18 -11.60
C ALA A 89 -9.70 31.40 -12.29
N ILE A 90 -8.71 30.55 -12.01
CA ILE A 90 -7.40 30.57 -12.72
C ILE A 90 -7.60 30.31 -14.21
N THR A 91 -8.42 29.31 -14.57
CA THR A 91 -8.74 28.98 -15.96
C THR A 91 -9.37 30.18 -16.67
N ALA A 92 -10.36 30.83 -16.05
CA ALA A 92 -11.02 32.01 -16.59
C ALA A 92 -10.06 33.20 -16.74
N ALA A 93 -9.15 33.42 -15.79
CA ALA A 93 -8.16 34.50 -15.84
C ALA A 93 -7.14 34.32 -16.97
N VAL A 94 -6.73 33.08 -17.25
CA VAL A 94 -5.74 32.76 -18.29
C VAL A 94 -6.37 32.57 -19.67
N TRP A 95 -7.67 32.28 -19.74
CA TRP A 95 -8.40 32.02 -20.98
C TRP A 95 -8.14 33.03 -22.12
N PRO A 96 -8.11 34.36 -21.89
CA PRO A 96 -7.85 35.33 -22.96
C PRO A 96 -6.46 35.21 -23.61
N ALA A 97 -5.51 34.59 -22.92
CA ALA A 97 -4.15 34.35 -23.42
C ALA A 97 -3.99 32.99 -24.11
N THR A 98 -5.02 32.14 -24.12
CA THR A 98 -4.99 30.82 -24.77
C THR A 98 -5.08 30.93 -26.29
N ARG A 99 -4.46 29.98 -26.99
CA ARG A 99 -4.54 29.86 -28.46
C ARG A 99 -4.50 28.38 -28.83
N TRP A 100 -5.63 27.83 -29.25
CA TRP A 100 -5.78 26.39 -29.52
C TRP A 100 -5.48 25.99 -30.98
N SER A 101 -5.31 26.97 -31.86
CA SER A 101 -4.96 26.78 -33.27
C SER A 101 -3.71 27.60 -33.63
N GLY A 102 -2.78 26.95 -34.35
CA GLY A 102 -1.58 27.57 -34.90
C GLY A 102 -1.61 27.59 -36.43
N GLU A 103 -0.76 28.42 -37.02
CA GLU A 103 -0.50 28.50 -38.47
C GLU A 103 0.90 28.00 -38.78
N VAL A 104 1.15 27.56 -40.02
CA VAL A 104 2.50 27.12 -40.46
C VAL A 104 3.55 28.23 -40.28
N ALA A 105 3.13 29.50 -40.37
CA ALA A 105 3.98 30.67 -40.14
C ALA A 105 4.51 30.77 -38.70
N ASP A 106 3.86 30.12 -37.72
CA ASP A 106 4.33 30.11 -36.33
C ASP A 106 5.64 29.30 -36.17
N LEU A 107 5.96 28.39 -37.10
CA LEU A 107 7.23 27.65 -37.12
C LEU A 107 8.44 28.56 -37.35
N ALA A 108 8.24 29.69 -38.04
CA ALA A 108 9.30 30.67 -38.28
C ALA A 108 9.61 31.53 -37.04
N TYR A 109 8.70 31.59 -36.06
CA TYR A 109 8.83 32.42 -34.86
C TYR A 109 8.35 31.67 -33.60
N PRO A 110 9.02 30.59 -33.19
CA PRO A 110 8.56 29.71 -32.13
C PRO A 110 8.38 30.41 -30.77
N LEU A 111 9.12 31.50 -30.53
CA LEU A 111 8.98 32.31 -29.30
C LEU A 111 7.58 32.94 -29.14
N ARG A 112 6.84 33.16 -30.23
CA ARG A 112 5.46 33.67 -30.19
C ARG A 112 4.48 32.64 -29.61
N LEU A 113 4.83 31.36 -29.65
CA LEU A 113 4.00 30.28 -29.10
C LEU A 113 4.23 30.07 -27.61
N VAL A 114 5.26 30.65 -27.00
CA VAL A 114 5.58 30.43 -25.58
C VAL A 114 4.43 30.86 -24.67
N ARG A 115 3.95 32.10 -24.81
CA ARG A 115 2.86 32.62 -23.97
C ARG A 115 1.55 31.85 -24.17
N PRO A 116 1.07 31.59 -25.40
CA PRO A 116 -0.14 30.80 -25.58
C PRO A 116 0.02 29.33 -25.17
N ALA A 117 1.19 28.71 -25.36
CA ALA A 117 1.42 27.34 -24.91
C ALA A 117 1.38 27.24 -23.37
N LEU A 118 1.98 28.20 -22.65
CA LEU A 118 1.88 28.29 -21.20
C LEU A 118 0.42 28.52 -20.76
N ALA A 119 -0.28 29.43 -21.42
CA ALA A 119 -1.69 29.72 -21.12
C ALA A 119 -2.59 28.50 -21.34
N ASN A 120 -2.43 27.79 -22.46
CA ASN A 120 -3.14 26.55 -22.75
C ASN A 120 -2.84 25.49 -21.68
N THR A 121 -1.56 25.32 -21.32
CA THR A 121 -1.13 24.34 -20.31
C THR A 121 -1.79 24.63 -18.97
N ILE A 122 -1.76 25.89 -18.51
CA ILE A 122 -2.40 26.31 -17.26
C ILE A 122 -3.91 26.07 -17.34
N ALA A 123 -4.56 26.45 -18.45
CA ALA A 123 -6.00 26.25 -18.63
C ALA A 123 -6.39 24.76 -18.57
N VAL A 124 -5.68 23.87 -19.29
CA VAL A 124 -5.93 22.41 -19.23
C VAL A 124 -5.71 21.87 -17.82
N MET A 125 -4.58 22.20 -17.22
CA MET A 125 -4.21 21.68 -15.90
C MET A 125 -5.17 22.15 -14.81
N SER A 126 -5.56 23.42 -14.82
CA SER A 126 -6.52 23.98 -13.88
C SER A 126 -7.93 23.42 -14.09
N ALA A 127 -8.40 23.25 -15.32
CA ALA A 127 -9.69 22.62 -15.60
C ALA A 127 -9.72 21.15 -15.15
N TYR A 128 -8.65 20.40 -15.42
CA TYR A 128 -8.50 19.02 -14.94
C TYR A 128 -8.49 18.95 -13.41
N PHE A 129 -7.68 19.80 -12.75
CA PHE A 129 -7.63 19.87 -11.29
C PHE A 129 -9.00 20.23 -10.70
N ALA A 130 -9.76 21.14 -11.32
CA ALA A 130 -11.08 21.52 -10.85
C ALA A 130 -12.05 20.33 -10.85
N GLY A 131 -12.11 19.60 -11.97
CA GLY A 131 -12.94 18.40 -12.08
C GLY A 131 -12.51 17.33 -11.08
N ALA A 132 -11.21 17.07 -10.98
CA ALA A 132 -10.67 16.08 -10.06
C ALA A 132 -10.97 16.46 -8.60
N ALA A 133 -10.62 17.67 -8.15
CA ALA A 133 -10.82 18.12 -6.78
C ALA A 133 -12.30 18.08 -6.35
N LEU A 134 -13.23 18.42 -7.25
CA LEU A 134 -14.66 18.33 -6.98
C LEU A 134 -15.10 16.86 -6.82
N LEU A 135 -14.68 15.98 -7.72
CA LEU A 135 -14.99 14.54 -7.64
C LEU A 135 -14.43 13.92 -6.35
N TRP A 136 -13.20 14.28 -5.94
CA TRP A 136 -12.61 13.88 -4.67
C TRP A 136 -13.37 14.42 -3.47
N GLY A 137 -13.71 15.72 -3.48
CA GLY A 137 -14.51 16.32 -2.41
C GLY A 137 -15.87 15.65 -2.24
N ILE A 138 -16.54 15.29 -3.34
CA ILE A 138 -17.80 14.54 -3.30
C ILE A 138 -17.55 13.13 -2.77
N ALA A 139 -16.55 12.41 -3.30
CA ALA A 139 -16.26 11.04 -2.90
C ALA A 139 -15.90 10.95 -1.41
N ASP A 140 -14.96 11.76 -0.94
CA ASP A 140 -14.55 11.80 0.46
C ASP A 140 -15.68 12.33 1.34
N GLY A 141 -16.40 13.36 0.91
CA GLY A 141 -17.48 13.95 1.71
C GLY A 141 -18.72 13.06 1.88
N THR A 142 -18.96 12.14 0.94
CA THR A 142 -20.08 11.18 0.97
C THR A 142 -19.69 9.80 1.49
N MET A 143 -18.39 9.49 1.55
CA MET A 143 -17.90 8.26 2.16
C MET A 143 -18.04 8.32 3.68
N ASP A 144 -18.28 7.17 4.31
CA ASP A 144 -18.18 7.05 5.76
C ASP A 144 -16.79 7.47 6.22
N GLN A 145 -16.72 8.40 7.18
CA GLN A 145 -15.43 8.89 7.66
C GLN A 145 -14.76 7.90 8.61
N PRO A 146 -13.41 7.86 8.65
CA PRO A 146 -12.66 7.04 9.58
C PRO A 146 -12.93 7.47 11.02
N ARG A 147 -13.10 6.48 11.90
CA ARG A 147 -13.35 6.62 13.34
C ARG A 147 -12.59 5.56 14.10
N ASP A 148 -12.24 5.86 15.34
CA ASP A 148 -11.71 4.86 16.26
C ASP A 148 -12.75 3.77 16.52
N LEU A 149 -12.28 2.57 16.85
CA LEU A 149 -13.17 1.46 17.17
C LEU A 149 -13.67 1.62 18.60
N GLU A 150 -14.94 1.96 18.77
CA GLU A 150 -15.55 2.23 20.08
C GLU A 150 -15.58 1.01 21.00
N ARG A 151 -15.79 -0.20 20.45
CA ARG A 151 -15.87 -1.45 21.20
C ARG A 151 -15.41 -2.62 20.34
N PHE A 152 -14.66 -3.53 20.95
CA PHE A 152 -14.33 -4.84 20.38
C PHE A 152 -15.47 -5.84 20.59
N ASP A 153 -15.58 -6.83 19.72
CA ASP A 153 -16.51 -7.93 19.90
C ASP A 153 -16.06 -8.84 21.06
N GLU A 154 -17.01 -9.45 21.77
CA GLU A 154 -16.73 -10.34 22.89
C GLU A 154 -16.40 -11.77 22.41
N ALA A 155 -15.54 -12.49 23.14
CA ALA A 155 -15.15 -13.86 22.75
C ALA A 155 -16.35 -14.82 22.65
N ALA A 156 -17.33 -14.69 23.53
CA ALA A 156 -18.55 -15.50 23.53
C ALA A 156 -19.45 -15.28 22.30
N SER A 157 -19.17 -14.26 21.48
CA SER A 157 -19.91 -14.01 20.24
C SER A 157 -19.47 -14.90 19.07
N SER A 158 -18.52 -15.82 19.30
CA SER A 158 -17.91 -16.60 18.24
C SER A 158 -17.68 -18.08 18.58
N ASP A 159 -18.10 -18.95 17.66
CA ASP A 159 -17.91 -20.40 17.77
C ASP A 159 -16.49 -20.85 17.40
N ARG A 160 -15.75 -20.01 16.66
CA ARG A 160 -14.38 -20.29 16.19
C ARG A 160 -13.56 -19.01 16.17
N VAL A 161 -12.38 -19.07 16.79
CA VAL A 161 -11.45 -17.94 16.90
C VAL A 161 -10.13 -18.29 16.25
N TRP A 162 -9.68 -17.44 15.33
CA TRP A 162 -8.35 -17.47 14.72
C TRP A 162 -7.43 -16.46 15.40
N ARG A 163 -6.19 -16.86 15.65
CA ARG A 163 -5.12 -16.06 16.24
C ARG A 163 -4.11 -15.67 15.16
N VAL A 164 -4.11 -14.38 14.82
CA VAL A 164 -3.24 -13.80 13.78
C VAL A 164 -2.23 -12.88 14.45
N ALA A 165 -0.95 -13.25 14.42
CA ALA A 165 0.12 -12.31 14.75
C ALA A 165 0.28 -11.34 13.58
N HIS A 166 0.23 -10.03 13.85
CA HIS A 166 0.36 -8.99 12.84
C HIS A 166 1.60 -8.15 13.13
N LEU A 167 2.61 -8.33 12.28
CA LEU A 167 3.82 -7.53 12.23
C LEU A 167 3.77 -6.62 11.01
N SER A 168 4.54 -5.54 11.07
CA SER A 168 4.79 -4.69 9.92
C SER A 168 6.09 -3.93 10.11
N ASP A 169 6.65 -3.39 9.03
CA ASP A 169 7.73 -2.40 9.09
C ASP A 169 8.92 -2.92 9.90
N ILE A 170 9.46 -4.06 9.47
CA ILE A 170 10.58 -4.75 10.12
C ILE A 170 11.91 -4.02 9.84
N HIS A 171 12.07 -3.54 8.60
CA HIS A 171 13.27 -2.84 8.11
C HIS A 171 14.56 -3.55 8.50
N VAL A 172 14.72 -4.79 8.04
CA VAL A 172 15.99 -5.50 8.16
C VAL A 172 17.10 -4.72 7.46
N VAL A 173 18.24 -4.61 8.13
CA VAL A 173 19.48 -4.02 7.59
C VAL A 173 20.48 -5.13 7.27
N GLY A 174 21.32 -4.93 6.27
CA GLY A 174 22.28 -5.94 5.79
C GLY A 174 23.57 -6.04 6.61
N GLU A 175 23.72 -5.23 7.68
CA GLU A 175 24.91 -5.23 8.53
C GLU A 175 24.54 -5.23 10.01
N ARG A 176 25.39 -5.87 10.83
CA ARG A 176 25.24 -5.98 12.29
C ARG A 176 25.03 -4.64 13.02
N TYR A 177 25.65 -3.56 12.52
CA TYR A 177 25.55 -2.22 13.11
C TYR A 177 24.87 -1.23 12.18
N GLY A 178 24.17 -1.72 11.15
CA GLY A 178 23.43 -0.88 10.21
C GLY A 178 22.34 -0.08 10.92
N PHE A 179 22.15 1.15 10.48
CA PHE A 179 21.00 1.97 10.87
C PHE A 179 19.95 1.94 9.75
N ARG A 180 18.69 2.10 10.17
CA ARG A 180 17.53 2.20 9.28
C ARG A 180 17.40 3.63 8.76
N ILE A 181 16.90 3.79 7.54
CA ILE A 181 16.73 5.11 6.91
C ILE A 181 15.86 6.02 7.78
N GLU A 182 14.73 5.51 8.26
CA GLU A 182 13.71 6.33 8.93
C GLU A 182 14.10 6.75 10.34
N SER A 183 14.63 5.83 11.14
CA SER A 183 15.03 6.13 12.52
C SER A 183 16.39 6.84 12.62
N GLY A 184 17.16 6.87 11.51
CA GLY A 184 18.50 7.42 11.48
C GLY A 184 19.40 6.85 12.58
N ARG A 185 20.27 7.68 13.16
CA ARG A 185 21.22 7.27 14.22
C ARG A 185 20.60 7.09 15.60
N ALA A 186 19.35 7.54 15.78
CA ALA A 186 18.64 7.47 17.07
C ALA A 186 17.94 6.12 17.29
N GLY A 187 17.66 5.37 16.21
CA GLY A 187 16.95 4.10 16.27
C GLY A 187 17.81 2.88 16.63
N PRO A 188 17.18 1.68 16.65
CA PRO A 188 17.86 0.40 16.82
C PRO A 188 18.87 0.13 15.71
N ARG A 189 19.98 -0.50 16.08
CA ARG A 189 21.08 -0.92 15.20
C ARG A 189 20.93 -2.41 14.93
N GLY A 190 21.28 -2.81 13.71
CA GLY A 190 21.25 -4.23 13.33
C GLY A 190 19.86 -4.85 13.46
N ASN A 191 19.84 -6.16 13.66
CA ASN A 191 18.63 -6.99 13.60
C ASN A 191 18.31 -7.71 14.93
N ASP A 192 18.96 -7.33 16.03
CA ASP A 192 18.78 -7.99 17.34
C ASP A 192 17.33 -7.91 17.84
N ARG A 193 16.65 -6.76 17.60
CA ARG A 193 15.25 -6.58 17.97
C ARG A 193 14.33 -7.51 17.18
N LEU A 194 14.59 -7.75 15.89
CA LEU A 194 13.87 -8.76 15.10
C LEU A 194 14.10 -10.17 15.66
N ALA A 195 15.33 -10.50 16.06
CA ALA A 195 15.61 -11.81 16.67
C ALA A 195 14.80 -12.02 17.97
N LEU A 196 14.67 -10.98 18.81
CA LEU A 196 13.81 -11.01 20.00
C LEU A 196 12.33 -11.18 19.65
N VAL A 197 11.84 -10.47 18.64
CA VAL A 197 10.46 -10.59 18.13
C VAL A 197 10.15 -12.02 17.72
N LEU A 198 11.01 -12.64 16.90
CA LEU A 198 10.81 -14.01 16.41
C LEU A 198 10.91 -15.04 17.54
N ALA A 199 11.85 -14.87 18.47
CA ALA A 199 11.95 -15.73 19.65
C ALA A 199 10.70 -15.62 20.54
N ARG A 200 10.19 -14.41 20.74
CA ARG A 200 8.97 -14.16 21.52
C ARG A 200 7.74 -14.76 20.83
N LEU A 201 7.62 -14.59 19.51
CA LEU A 201 6.55 -15.22 18.73
C LEU A 201 6.60 -16.74 18.79
N ALA A 202 7.79 -17.34 18.71
CA ALA A 202 7.96 -18.79 18.77
C ALA A 202 7.52 -19.33 20.14
N ALA A 203 7.89 -18.64 21.23
CA ALA A 203 7.43 -18.99 22.57
C ALA A 203 5.90 -18.86 22.72
N ILE A 204 5.30 -17.81 22.14
CA ILE A 204 3.85 -17.62 22.16
C ILE A 204 3.16 -18.74 21.38
N HIS A 205 3.66 -19.07 20.18
CA HIS A 205 3.11 -20.14 19.34
C HIS A 205 3.19 -21.51 20.03
N ALA A 206 4.31 -21.81 20.70
CA ALA A 206 4.48 -23.06 21.43
C ALA A 206 3.53 -23.18 22.63
N ALA A 207 3.26 -22.07 23.33
CA ALA A 207 2.34 -22.05 24.47
C ALA A 207 0.86 -22.10 24.04
N ALA A 208 0.53 -21.39 22.97
CA ALA A 208 -0.78 -21.37 22.36
C ALA A 208 -0.59 -21.20 20.84
N PRO A 209 -0.99 -22.17 20.01
CA PRO A 209 -0.79 -22.10 18.57
C PRO A 209 -1.40 -20.84 17.94
N LEU A 210 -0.67 -20.29 16.98
CA LEU A 210 -1.11 -19.23 16.08
C LEU A 210 -1.63 -19.88 14.80
N ASP A 211 -2.66 -19.31 14.20
CA ASP A 211 -3.17 -19.74 12.90
C ASP A 211 -2.36 -19.10 11.76
N LEU A 212 -1.81 -17.90 11.99
CA LEU A 212 -1.12 -17.12 10.97
C LEU A 212 -0.14 -16.11 11.59
N VAL A 213 0.98 -15.87 10.90
CA VAL A 213 1.82 -14.68 11.09
C VAL A 213 1.76 -13.82 9.84
N LEU A 214 1.17 -12.63 9.90
CA LEU A 214 1.10 -11.68 8.79
C LEU A 214 2.16 -10.59 8.97
N ILE A 215 3.03 -10.40 7.97
CA ILE A 215 3.96 -9.28 7.90
C ILE A 215 3.51 -8.34 6.77
N SER A 216 2.93 -7.19 7.12
CA SER A 216 2.29 -6.28 6.17
C SER A 216 3.24 -5.28 5.51
N GLY A 217 4.38 -5.75 5.01
CA GLY A 217 5.34 -4.96 4.23
C GLY A 217 6.52 -4.41 5.02
N ASP A 218 7.47 -3.89 4.24
CA ASP A 218 8.76 -3.35 4.68
C ASP A 218 9.54 -4.33 5.54
N MET A 219 9.71 -5.52 4.99
CA MET A 219 10.64 -6.51 5.55
C MET A 219 12.07 -5.99 5.53
N THR A 220 12.45 -5.27 4.48
CA THR A 220 13.80 -4.73 4.26
C THR A 220 13.79 -3.20 4.31
N ASP A 221 14.93 -2.60 4.67
CA ASP A 221 15.07 -1.14 4.71
C ASP A 221 15.33 -0.52 3.32
N ALA A 222 15.91 -1.27 2.37
CA ALA A 222 16.21 -0.77 1.02
C ALA A 222 16.14 -1.84 -0.09
N GLY A 223 15.44 -2.96 0.14
CA GLY A 223 15.27 -4.02 -0.86
C GLY A 223 16.58 -4.67 -1.32
N ARG A 224 17.65 -4.58 -0.52
CA ARG A 224 18.98 -5.11 -0.88
C ARG A 224 19.03 -6.63 -0.68
N SER A 225 19.83 -7.30 -1.50
CA SER A 225 20.02 -8.76 -1.38
C SER A 225 20.51 -9.19 0.01
N ALA A 226 21.44 -8.44 0.62
CA ALA A 226 21.92 -8.74 1.96
C ALA A 226 20.82 -8.60 3.03
N GLU A 227 19.91 -7.63 2.89
CA GLU A 227 18.78 -7.44 3.81
C GLU A 227 17.77 -8.58 3.68
N TRP A 228 17.49 -9.03 2.45
CA TRP A 228 16.68 -10.21 2.22
C TRP A 228 17.32 -11.49 2.78
N GLY A 229 18.64 -11.64 2.67
CA GLY A 229 19.38 -12.75 3.27
C GLY A 229 19.23 -12.79 4.78
N GLU A 230 19.48 -11.66 5.46
CA GLU A 230 19.30 -11.52 6.91
C GLU A 230 17.86 -11.83 7.36
N PHE A 231 16.85 -11.38 6.59
CA PHE A 231 15.44 -11.69 6.88
C PHE A 231 15.15 -13.19 6.77
N LEU A 232 15.59 -13.83 5.68
CA LEU A 232 15.40 -15.26 5.45
C LEU A 232 16.13 -16.10 6.49
N ASP A 233 17.37 -15.76 6.83
CA ASP A 233 18.16 -16.46 7.85
C ASP A 233 17.52 -16.32 9.24
N ALA A 234 16.95 -15.14 9.54
CA ALA A 234 16.21 -14.93 10.77
C ALA A 234 14.96 -15.80 10.85
N LEU A 235 14.18 -15.89 9.77
CA LEU A 235 12.98 -16.71 9.71
C LEU A 235 13.30 -18.21 9.72
N ALA A 236 14.36 -18.64 9.04
CA ALA A 236 14.79 -20.04 8.94
C ALA A 236 15.17 -20.64 10.30
N ARG A 237 15.59 -19.82 11.27
CA ARG A 237 15.82 -20.24 12.67
C ARG A 237 14.54 -20.65 13.41
N HIS A 238 13.37 -20.36 12.85
CA HIS A 238 12.05 -20.64 13.43
C HIS A 238 11.14 -21.31 12.40
N PRO A 239 11.40 -22.59 12.01
CA PRO A 239 10.69 -23.26 10.92
C PRO A 239 9.17 -23.35 11.12
N ASP A 240 8.71 -23.54 12.36
CA ASP A 240 7.28 -23.60 12.67
C ASP A 240 6.58 -22.25 12.43
N LEU A 241 7.26 -21.14 12.74
CA LEU A 241 6.75 -19.81 12.41
C LEU A 241 6.79 -19.57 10.90
N ALA A 242 7.88 -19.95 10.24
CA ALA A 242 8.05 -19.79 8.79
C ALA A 242 6.90 -20.46 8.01
N ALA A 243 6.43 -21.63 8.46
CA ALA A 243 5.31 -22.34 7.86
C ALA A 243 3.97 -21.56 7.96
N LEU A 244 3.84 -20.67 8.93
CA LEU A 244 2.65 -19.83 9.18
C LEU A 244 2.79 -18.41 8.64
N THR A 245 4.00 -17.99 8.26
CA THR A 245 4.27 -16.60 7.84
C THR A 245 3.73 -16.31 6.45
N LEU A 246 2.99 -15.21 6.33
CA LEU A 246 2.66 -14.58 5.05
C LEU A 246 3.25 -13.18 5.01
N VAL A 247 3.77 -12.79 3.84
CA VAL A 247 4.38 -11.50 3.57
C VAL A 247 3.74 -10.84 2.35
N LEU A 248 3.72 -9.51 2.34
CA LEU A 248 3.34 -8.68 1.20
C LEU A 248 4.36 -7.52 1.08
N PRO A 249 4.55 -6.91 -0.10
CA PRO A 249 5.59 -5.90 -0.28
C PRO A 249 5.21 -4.55 0.34
N GLY A 250 6.15 -3.90 1.01
CA GLY A 250 6.07 -2.47 1.32
C GLY A 250 6.92 -1.60 0.38
N ASN A 251 6.97 -0.29 0.63
CA ASN A 251 7.69 0.64 -0.25
C ASN A 251 9.21 0.55 -0.10
N HIS A 252 9.75 0.25 1.07
CA HIS A 252 11.19 0.04 1.25
C HIS A 252 11.69 -1.22 0.54
N ASP A 253 10.83 -2.24 0.43
CA ASP A 253 11.16 -3.47 -0.28
C ASP A 253 11.38 -3.25 -1.79
N VAL A 254 10.66 -2.30 -2.40
CA VAL A 254 10.57 -2.17 -3.86
C VAL A 254 11.02 -0.82 -4.42
N ASN A 255 10.83 0.27 -3.69
CA ASN A 255 10.99 1.63 -4.21
C ASN A 255 12.36 2.23 -3.84
N ILE A 256 12.88 1.95 -2.65
CA ILE A 256 14.16 2.48 -2.18
C ILE A 256 15.35 1.77 -2.83
N VAL A 257 16.29 2.54 -3.39
CA VAL A 257 17.45 2.02 -4.12
C VAL A 257 18.70 1.94 -3.24
N ASP A 258 18.90 2.94 -2.39
CA ASP A 258 20.13 3.10 -1.62
C ASP A 258 19.84 3.80 -0.29
N ARG A 259 20.32 3.22 0.83
CA ARG A 259 20.20 3.80 2.18
C ARG A 259 20.92 5.15 2.31
N ALA A 260 22.04 5.33 1.61
CA ALA A 260 22.82 6.57 1.66
C ALA A 260 22.30 7.65 0.71
N ASN A 261 21.52 7.27 -0.32
CA ASN A 261 20.87 8.20 -1.23
C ASN A 261 19.57 7.58 -1.77
N PRO A 262 18.44 7.76 -1.04
CA PRO A 262 17.14 7.23 -1.44
C PRO A 262 16.67 7.70 -2.83
N ALA A 263 17.21 8.83 -3.32
CA ALA A 263 16.91 9.41 -4.63
C ALA A 263 17.89 8.98 -5.74
N ARG A 264 18.85 8.09 -5.45
CA ARG A 264 19.81 7.61 -6.46
C ARG A 264 19.07 6.81 -7.53
N LEU A 265 19.06 7.36 -8.75
CA LEU A 265 18.72 6.60 -9.94
C LEU A 265 19.83 5.56 -10.18
N GLU A 266 19.44 4.30 -10.25
CA GLU A 266 20.34 3.22 -10.63
C GLU A 266 20.84 3.51 -12.07
N LEU A 267 22.16 3.67 -12.26
CA LEU A 267 22.78 4.11 -13.52
C LEU A 267 22.60 3.08 -14.67
N PRO A 268 23.13 3.37 -15.88
CA PRO A 268 22.44 3.87 -17.07
C PRO A 268 21.77 2.75 -17.91
N GLY A 269 21.67 1.54 -17.36
CA GLY A 269 21.00 0.38 -17.97
C GLY A 269 19.95 -0.29 -17.08
N SER A 270 19.67 0.27 -15.89
CA SER A 270 18.69 -0.30 -14.96
C SER A 270 17.26 -0.11 -15.47
N PRO A 271 16.50 -1.20 -15.67
CA PRO A 271 15.09 -1.13 -15.97
C PRO A 271 14.33 -0.95 -14.65
N GLY A 272 14.25 0.28 -14.14
CA GLY A 272 13.37 0.65 -13.02
C GLY A 272 13.48 -0.22 -11.75
N LYS A 273 12.35 -0.41 -11.04
CA LYS A 273 12.27 -1.21 -9.78
C LYS A 273 12.39 -2.72 -9.99
N ARG A 274 12.69 -3.20 -11.20
CA ARG A 274 12.47 -4.60 -11.58
C ARG A 274 13.33 -5.56 -10.79
N LEU A 275 14.59 -5.20 -10.49
CA LEU A 275 15.46 -6.06 -9.69
C LEU A 275 14.92 -6.26 -8.27
N ARG A 276 14.46 -5.19 -7.62
CA ARG A 276 13.86 -5.27 -6.29
C ARG A 276 12.53 -6.02 -6.32
N GLN A 277 11.64 -5.71 -7.27
CA GLN A 277 10.40 -6.46 -7.47
C GLN A 277 10.65 -7.96 -7.63
N MET A 278 11.62 -8.36 -8.46
CA MET A 278 11.92 -9.77 -8.65
C MET A 278 12.54 -10.41 -7.39
N ARG A 279 13.39 -9.69 -6.63
CA ARG A 279 13.89 -10.16 -5.34
C ARG A 279 12.76 -10.37 -4.35
N THR A 280 11.91 -9.36 -4.15
CA THR A 280 10.74 -9.43 -3.27
C THR A 280 9.86 -10.60 -3.68
N LEU A 281 9.56 -10.74 -4.97
CA LEU A 281 8.73 -11.83 -5.49
C LEU A 281 9.36 -13.22 -5.26
N SER A 282 10.68 -13.34 -5.42
CA SER A 282 11.41 -14.60 -5.16
C SER A 282 11.40 -14.95 -3.67
N VAL A 283 11.53 -13.97 -2.78
CA VAL A 283 11.42 -14.18 -1.34
C VAL A 283 9.99 -14.53 -0.94
N THR A 284 8.99 -13.83 -1.48
CA THR A 284 7.58 -14.16 -1.26
C THR A 284 7.29 -15.59 -1.74
N GLU A 285 7.82 -16.01 -2.89
CA GLU A 285 7.73 -17.40 -3.35
C GLU A 285 8.36 -18.38 -2.36
N ALA A 286 9.56 -18.09 -1.84
CA ALA A 286 10.24 -18.97 -0.89
C ALA A 286 9.49 -19.10 0.45
N VAL A 287 8.88 -18.02 0.94
CA VAL A 287 8.18 -18.00 2.24
C VAL A 287 6.79 -18.64 2.15
N GLN A 288 6.04 -18.37 1.07
CA GLN A 288 4.61 -18.72 1.01
C GLN A 288 4.15 -19.29 -0.34
N GLY A 289 5.03 -19.46 -1.31
CA GLY A 289 4.66 -19.65 -2.72
C GLY A 289 3.80 -20.89 -3.01
N GLY A 290 3.99 -21.97 -2.25
CA GLY A 290 3.18 -23.20 -2.38
C GLY A 290 1.82 -23.14 -1.67
N ARG A 291 1.56 -22.11 -0.86
CA ARG A 291 0.33 -21.97 -0.05
C ARG A 291 -0.62 -20.93 -0.60
N VAL A 292 -0.09 -19.87 -1.22
CA VAL A 292 -0.90 -18.78 -1.77
C VAL A 292 -1.14 -18.97 -3.26
N HIS A 293 -2.35 -18.62 -3.69
CA HIS A 293 -2.78 -18.67 -5.07
C HIS A 293 -2.86 -17.28 -5.67
N VAL A 294 -2.57 -17.17 -6.95
CA VAL A 294 -2.70 -15.91 -7.70
C VAL A 294 -4.03 -15.90 -8.43
N VAL A 295 -4.76 -14.79 -8.39
CA VAL A 295 -6.05 -14.68 -9.10
C VAL A 295 -5.81 -14.59 -10.61
N ASP A 296 -6.46 -15.46 -11.38
CA ASP A 296 -6.55 -15.31 -12.83
C ASP A 296 -7.53 -14.17 -13.14
N LYS A 297 -6.98 -12.99 -13.41
CA LYS A 297 -7.73 -11.77 -13.74
C LYS A 297 -8.57 -11.90 -15.01
N THR A 298 -8.27 -12.86 -15.88
CA THR A 298 -9.05 -13.09 -17.12
C THR A 298 -10.26 -13.96 -16.83
N MET A 299 -10.08 -15.00 -16.04
CA MET A 299 -11.17 -15.91 -15.66
C MET A 299 -11.98 -15.41 -14.46
N GLY A 300 -11.48 -14.41 -13.72
CA GLY A 300 -12.12 -13.91 -12.51
C GLY A 300 -12.18 -14.95 -11.40
N ARG A 301 -11.17 -15.82 -11.28
CA ARG A 301 -11.15 -16.88 -10.29
C ARG A 301 -9.77 -17.10 -9.69
N ILE A 302 -9.71 -17.74 -8.52
CA ILE A 302 -8.44 -18.10 -7.90
C ILE A 302 -7.76 -19.16 -8.77
N GLY A 303 -6.49 -18.91 -9.12
CA GLY A 303 -5.74 -19.71 -10.07
C GLY A 303 -4.70 -20.61 -9.40
N GLN A 304 -3.57 -20.77 -10.09
CA GLN A 304 -2.44 -21.57 -9.64
C GLN A 304 -1.77 -20.96 -8.40
N THR A 305 -1.00 -21.79 -7.69
CA THR A 305 -0.11 -21.31 -6.63
C THR A 305 0.92 -20.32 -7.18
N LEU A 306 1.44 -19.44 -6.34
CA LEU A 306 2.50 -18.51 -6.76
C LEU A 306 3.74 -19.28 -7.27
N SER A 307 4.10 -20.40 -6.64
CA SER A 307 5.23 -21.21 -7.09
C SER A 307 5.02 -21.81 -8.48
N GLU A 308 3.84 -22.34 -8.79
CA GLU A 308 3.49 -22.83 -10.14
C GLU A 308 3.52 -21.69 -11.16
N ARG A 309 3.00 -20.52 -10.77
CA ARG A 309 2.96 -19.33 -11.63
C ARG A 309 4.35 -18.82 -12.00
N LEU A 310 5.31 -18.88 -11.06
CA LEU A 310 6.68 -18.38 -11.25
C LEU A 310 7.64 -19.42 -11.82
N ALA A 311 7.35 -20.71 -11.71
CA ALA A 311 8.17 -21.80 -12.25
C ALA A 311 8.71 -21.56 -13.68
N PRO A 312 7.90 -21.16 -14.69
CA PRO A 312 8.40 -20.92 -16.04
C PRO A 312 9.29 -19.68 -16.17
N HIS A 313 9.34 -18.81 -15.15
CA HIS A 313 10.04 -17.54 -15.16
C HIS A 313 11.30 -17.52 -14.29
N ARG A 314 11.51 -18.51 -13.42
CA ARG A 314 12.65 -18.55 -12.46
C ARG A 314 14.01 -18.36 -13.14
N ALA A 315 14.26 -19.07 -14.25
CA ALA A 315 15.53 -18.96 -14.97
C ALA A 315 15.76 -17.55 -15.56
N ALA A 316 14.70 -16.91 -16.06
CA ALA A 316 14.78 -15.55 -16.58
C ALA A 316 14.99 -14.51 -15.47
N ILE A 317 14.34 -14.71 -14.32
CA ILE A 317 14.52 -13.88 -13.12
C ILE A 317 15.96 -13.97 -12.62
N ALA A 318 16.50 -15.19 -12.49
CA ALA A 318 17.88 -15.41 -12.06
C ALA A 318 18.88 -14.77 -13.03
N ALA A 319 18.73 -15.03 -14.34
CA ALA A 319 19.60 -14.44 -15.36
C ALA A 319 19.58 -12.90 -15.33
N PHE A 320 18.40 -12.30 -15.11
CA PHE A 320 18.30 -10.85 -14.95
C PHE A 320 18.95 -10.35 -13.65
N ALA A 321 18.80 -11.07 -12.55
CA ALA A 321 19.43 -10.70 -11.27
C ALA A 321 20.96 -10.76 -11.33
N ASP A 322 21.52 -11.72 -12.06
CA ASP A 322 22.96 -11.93 -12.20
C ASP A 322 23.60 -10.95 -13.18
N ALA A 323 23.03 -10.81 -14.37
CA ALA A 323 23.64 -10.08 -15.48
C ALA A 323 23.05 -8.68 -15.74
N GLY A 324 21.84 -8.41 -15.23
CA GLY A 324 21.12 -7.17 -15.49
C GLY A 324 20.76 -6.93 -16.97
N GLY A 325 20.32 -5.70 -17.28
CA GLY A 325 20.19 -5.22 -18.67
C GLY A 325 18.78 -5.23 -19.25
N LEU A 326 18.56 -4.29 -20.17
CA LEU A 326 17.25 -3.95 -20.76
C LEU A 326 16.57 -5.10 -21.50
N ARG A 327 17.34 -6.03 -22.08
CA ARG A 327 16.80 -7.19 -22.80
C ARG A 327 16.25 -8.23 -21.81
N LEU A 328 17.01 -8.51 -20.74
CA LEU A 328 16.63 -9.50 -19.72
C LEU A 328 15.48 -9.00 -18.85
N SER A 329 15.29 -7.68 -18.74
CA SER A 329 14.15 -7.11 -18.03
C SER A 329 12.83 -7.11 -18.79
N ARG A 330 12.84 -7.45 -20.08
CA ARG A 330 11.61 -7.46 -20.90
C ARG A 330 10.62 -8.46 -20.31
N GLY A 331 9.40 -7.99 -20.03
CA GLY A 331 8.33 -8.82 -19.49
C GLY A 331 8.32 -8.99 -17.96
N LEU A 332 9.38 -8.64 -17.24
CA LEU A 332 9.43 -8.79 -15.77
C LEU A 332 8.36 -7.95 -15.05
N SER A 333 8.02 -6.78 -15.59
CA SER A 333 6.89 -5.95 -15.10
C SER A 333 5.58 -6.73 -15.11
N ALA A 334 5.33 -7.47 -16.19
CA ALA A 334 4.10 -8.23 -16.35
C ALA A 334 4.04 -9.41 -15.37
N ILE A 335 5.19 -10.03 -15.05
CA ILE A 335 5.28 -11.08 -14.03
C ILE A 335 4.89 -10.51 -12.66
N TRP A 336 5.48 -9.37 -12.26
CA TRP A 336 5.14 -8.70 -11.00
C TRP A 336 3.65 -8.37 -10.92
N GLU A 337 3.12 -7.66 -11.92
CA GLU A 337 1.72 -7.21 -11.94
C GLU A 337 0.70 -8.36 -12.03
N ALA A 338 1.11 -9.49 -12.62
CA ALA A 338 0.27 -10.68 -12.71
C ALA A 338 0.37 -11.57 -11.47
N SER A 339 1.19 -11.23 -10.47
CA SER A 339 1.35 -12.01 -9.23
C SER A 339 0.44 -11.56 -8.09
N PHE A 340 -0.29 -10.46 -8.26
CA PHE A 340 -1.23 -9.92 -7.27
C PHE A 340 -2.66 -9.83 -7.83
N PRO A 341 -3.69 -9.88 -6.95
CA PRO A 341 -3.60 -10.25 -5.54
C PRO A 341 -3.21 -11.71 -5.35
N MET A 342 -2.50 -12.00 -4.25
CA MET A 342 -2.32 -13.37 -3.77
C MET A 342 -3.41 -13.68 -2.76
N VAL A 343 -3.87 -14.93 -2.73
CA VAL A 343 -4.96 -15.39 -1.88
C VAL A 343 -4.54 -16.68 -1.19
N LEU A 344 -4.53 -16.69 0.14
CA LEU A 344 -4.63 -17.92 0.90
C LEU A 344 -6.14 -18.24 1.02
N PRO A 345 -6.66 -19.22 0.28
CA PRO A 345 -8.08 -19.58 0.40
C PRO A 345 -8.37 -20.10 1.81
N PRO A 346 -9.60 -19.90 2.32
CA PRO A 346 -9.98 -20.50 3.58
C PRO A 346 -9.95 -22.03 3.48
N SER A 347 -9.47 -22.71 4.53
CA SER A 347 -9.42 -24.18 4.56
C SER A 347 -10.82 -24.83 4.57
N GLU A 348 -11.83 -24.08 5.01
CA GLU A 348 -13.22 -24.49 5.10
C GLU A 348 -14.13 -23.42 4.46
N PRO A 349 -15.33 -23.78 3.96
CA PRO A 349 -16.19 -22.85 3.23
C PRO A 349 -16.58 -21.57 4.00
N ASP A 350 -16.61 -21.64 5.33
CA ASP A 350 -16.92 -20.54 6.25
C ASP A 350 -15.72 -20.10 7.10
N GLY A 351 -14.53 -20.59 6.75
CA GLY A 351 -13.27 -20.30 7.44
C GLY A 351 -12.71 -18.90 7.19
N LEU A 352 -11.45 -18.69 7.58
CA LEU A 352 -10.70 -17.45 7.37
C LEU A 352 -9.79 -17.58 6.14
N GLY A 353 -9.99 -16.73 5.15
CA GLY A 353 -9.08 -16.55 4.02
C GLY A 353 -8.27 -15.25 4.15
N ILE A 354 -7.16 -15.16 3.42
CA ILE A 354 -6.28 -13.99 3.41
C ILE A 354 -6.09 -13.51 1.97
N VAL A 355 -6.31 -12.23 1.72
CA VAL A 355 -5.95 -11.57 0.46
C VAL A 355 -4.74 -10.68 0.73
N LEU A 356 -3.66 -10.86 -0.03
CA LEU A 356 -2.42 -10.08 0.06
C LEU A 356 -2.30 -9.18 -1.18
N LEU A 357 -2.29 -7.87 -0.96
CA LEU A 357 -2.24 -6.86 -2.01
C LEU A 357 -0.86 -6.24 -2.15
N ASN A 358 -0.50 -5.90 -3.39
CA ASN A 358 0.55 -4.93 -3.63
C ASN A 358 -0.06 -3.52 -3.61
N SER A 359 0.23 -2.77 -2.54
CA SER A 359 -0.23 -1.39 -2.40
C SER A 359 0.80 -0.35 -2.87
N ASN A 360 1.90 -0.73 -3.53
CA ASN A 360 2.98 0.20 -3.87
C ASN A 360 2.70 0.98 -5.15
N ALA A 361 2.76 2.31 -5.09
CA ALA A 361 2.77 3.13 -6.30
C ALA A 361 4.13 3.03 -7.03
N GLU A 362 4.10 3.08 -8.37
CA GLU A 362 5.33 3.13 -9.19
C GLU A 362 5.94 4.55 -9.17
N THR A 363 6.58 4.91 -8.06
CA THR A 363 7.26 6.20 -7.86
C THR A 363 8.80 6.09 -7.88
N HIS A 364 9.49 7.10 -8.43
CA HIS A 364 10.95 7.07 -8.62
C HIS A 364 11.70 8.14 -7.82
N PHE A 365 10.99 8.93 -7.01
CA PHE A 365 11.55 10.01 -6.21
C PHE A 365 11.29 9.77 -4.72
N SER A 366 12.25 10.17 -3.88
CA SER A 366 12.18 9.99 -2.42
C SER A 366 10.91 10.58 -1.79
N PHE A 367 10.43 11.74 -2.27
CA PHE A 367 9.22 12.37 -1.76
C PHE A 367 7.93 11.61 -2.10
N THR A 368 7.93 10.84 -3.19
CA THR A 368 6.76 10.05 -3.65
C THR A 368 6.89 8.57 -3.27
N ASN A 369 7.95 8.18 -2.58
CA ASN A 369 8.26 6.80 -2.22
C ASN A 369 7.17 6.14 -1.37
N ALA A 370 6.58 6.91 -0.46
CA ALA A 370 5.56 6.49 0.51
C ALA A 370 4.14 6.44 -0.07
N LEU A 371 3.97 6.77 -1.36
CA LEU A 371 2.65 6.77 -1.98
C LEU A 371 2.12 5.35 -2.18
N GLY A 372 0.92 5.13 -1.66
CA GLY A 372 0.18 3.89 -1.86
C GLY A 372 -0.78 3.94 -3.05
N LEU A 373 -0.91 2.83 -3.78
CA LEU A 373 -1.94 2.62 -4.79
C LEU A 373 -2.26 1.12 -4.88
N VAL A 374 -3.54 0.78 -4.97
CA VAL A 374 -3.97 -0.57 -5.37
C VAL A 374 -4.55 -0.49 -6.78
N ALA A 375 -4.02 -1.24 -7.74
CA ALA A 375 -4.50 -1.18 -9.13
C ALA A 375 -5.99 -1.60 -9.23
N GLU A 376 -6.77 -0.99 -10.14
CA GLU A 376 -8.18 -1.34 -10.31
C GLU A 376 -8.35 -2.83 -10.64
N GLU A 377 -7.47 -3.41 -11.46
CA GLU A 377 -7.50 -4.85 -11.75
C GLU A 377 -7.28 -5.72 -10.49
N ASP A 378 -6.47 -5.27 -9.53
CA ASP A 378 -6.24 -5.99 -8.27
C ASP A 378 -7.44 -5.88 -7.35
N MET A 379 -8.11 -4.72 -7.32
CA MET A 379 -9.36 -4.54 -6.59
C MET A 379 -10.48 -5.43 -7.16
N GLN A 380 -10.64 -5.48 -8.48
CA GLN A 380 -11.63 -6.34 -9.12
C GLN A 380 -11.31 -7.83 -8.92
N ALA A 381 -10.04 -8.22 -9.04
CA ALA A 381 -9.59 -9.58 -8.75
C ALA A 381 -9.85 -9.98 -7.29
N THR A 382 -9.68 -9.05 -6.35
CA THR A 382 -10.02 -9.25 -4.94
C THR A 382 -11.52 -9.54 -4.78
N LEU A 383 -12.39 -8.73 -5.38
CA LEU A 383 -13.84 -8.97 -5.32
C LEU A 383 -14.23 -10.33 -5.91
N ALA A 384 -13.59 -10.72 -7.01
CA ALA A 384 -13.79 -12.02 -7.64
C ALA A 384 -13.32 -13.20 -6.75
N ALA A 385 -12.20 -13.04 -6.04
CA ALA A 385 -11.74 -14.00 -5.05
C ALA A 385 -12.71 -14.13 -3.87
N LEU A 386 -13.16 -13.00 -3.31
CA LEU A 386 -14.11 -12.97 -2.19
C LEU A 386 -15.47 -13.60 -2.57
N ALA A 387 -15.90 -13.46 -3.82
CA ALA A 387 -17.18 -14.00 -4.31
C ALA A 387 -17.19 -15.54 -4.40
N GLN A 388 -16.03 -16.18 -4.57
CA GLN A 388 -15.92 -17.65 -4.61
C GLN A 388 -16.16 -18.31 -3.24
N TYR A 389 -15.96 -17.56 -2.16
CA TYR A 389 -16.18 -18.04 -0.79
C TYR A 389 -17.16 -17.12 -0.06
N PRO A 390 -18.46 -17.16 -0.40
CA PRO A 390 -19.44 -16.20 0.12
C PRO A 390 -19.69 -16.33 1.63
N ARG A 391 -19.38 -17.49 2.22
CA ARG A 391 -19.53 -17.75 3.67
C ARG A 391 -18.25 -17.51 4.48
N ALA A 392 -17.11 -17.37 3.80
CA ALA A 392 -15.83 -17.17 4.47
C ALA A 392 -15.65 -15.73 4.93
N ARG A 393 -14.81 -15.58 5.94
CA ARG A 393 -14.32 -14.30 6.45
C ARG A 393 -12.96 -14.05 5.84
N PHE A 394 -12.60 -12.78 5.64
CA PHE A 394 -11.30 -12.45 5.04
C PHE A 394 -10.56 -11.35 5.78
N VAL A 395 -9.25 -11.56 5.90
CA VAL A 395 -8.28 -10.47 6.07
C VAL A 395 -7.91 -9.97 4.68
N VAL A 396 -8.06 -8.66 4.44
CA VAL A 396 -7.54 -7.99 3.25
C VAL A 396 -6.29 -7.21 3.68
N ALA A 397 -5.14 -7.79 3.43
CA ALA A 397 -3.85 -7.24 3.85
C ALA A 397 -3.20 -6.41 2.74
N LEU A 398 -2.60 -5.29 3.14
CA LEU A 398 -1.87 -4.36 2.31
C LEU A 398 -0.81 -3.63 3.16
N HIS A 399 0.10 -2.87 2.57
CA HIS A 399 1.10 -2.14 3.34
C HIS A 399 0.64 -0.72 3.70
N HIS A 400 0.27 0.06 2.70
CA HIS A 400 -0.16 1.45 2.87
C HIS A 400 -1.56 1.52 3.48
N HIS A 401 -1.80 2.52 4.33
CA HIS A 401 -3.09 2.66 4.99
C HIS A 401 -4.21 3.05 4.00
N PRO A 402 -5.40 2.41 4.09
CA PRO A 402 -6.50 2.68 3.15
C PRO A 402 -7.06 4.09 3.23
N VAL A 403 -7.06 4.68 4.42
CA VAL A 403 -7.64 6.01 4.73
C VAL A 403 -6.83 6.67 5.82
N GLU A 404 -6.75 7.99 5.77
CA GLU A 404 -6.02 8.77 6.78
C GLU A 404 -6.71 8.68 8.15
N TYR A 405 -5.93 8.50 9.21
CA TYR A 405 -6.47 8.30 10.55
C TYR A 405 -7.19 9.55 11.10
N PRO A 406 -8.15 9.37 12.04
CA PRO A 406 -8.90 10.49 12.61
C PRO A 406 -8.09 11.37 13.58
N GLN A 407 -6.96 10.90 14.14
CA GLN A 407 -6.14 11.65 15.11
C GLN A 407 -5.56 12.92 14.49
N GLN A 408 -5.25 13.95 15.26
CA GLN A 408 -4.52 15.11 14.71
C GLN A 408 -3.09 14.70 14.36
N ALA A 409 -2.61 15.07 13.17
CA ALA A 409 -1.20 14.88 12.84
C ALA A 409 -0.34 15.88 13.62
N LYS A 410 0.90 15.46 13.96
CA LYS A 410 1.86 16.35 14.62
C LYS A 410 2.42 17.36 13.63
N ALA A 411 2.59 16.94 12.37
CA ALA A 411 2.96 17.79 11.25
C ALA A 411 2.08 17.54 10.02
N PHE A 412 1.84 18.60 9.25
CA PHE A 412 0.99 18.52 8.05
C PHE A 412 1.58 17.60 6.96
N SER A 413 2.91 17.52 6.89
CA SER A 413 3.64 16.63 5.98
C SER A 413 3.35 15.16 6.21
N GLU A 414 2.99 14.76 7.43
CA GLU A 414 2.66 13.35 7.76
C GLU A 414 1.37 12.86 7.07
N ARG A 415 0.52 13.78 6.60
CA ARG A 415 -0.76 13.49 5.95
C ARG A 415 -0.74 13.58 4.43
N ILE A 416 0.37 14.04 3.85
CA ILE A 416 0.50 14.14 2.40
C ILE A 416 1.29 12.93 1.92
N GLY A 417 0.60 12.05 1.21
CA GLY A 417 1.25 11.04 0.38
C GLY A 417 1.69 9.76 1.09
N THR A 418 1.10 9.44 2.24
CA THR A 418 1.34 8.18 2.98
C THR A 418 0.13 7.22 2.91
N ALA A 419 -1.07 7.74 2.59
CA ALA A 419 -2.28 6.96 2.36
C ALA A 419 -2.35 6.41 0.93
N LEU A 420 -3.22 5.41 0.71
CA LEU A 420 -3.62 5.05 -0.65
C LEU A 420 -4.19 6.25 -1.40
N ILE A 421 -3.61 6.59 -2.55
CA ILE A 421 -4.12 7.65 -3.44
C ILE A 421 -5.57 7.36 -3.84
N ASN A 422 -5.90 6.08 -4.08
CA ASN A 422 -7.24 5.61 -4.42
C ASN A 422 -7.98 4.95 -3.23
N GLY A 423 -7.64 5.33 -2.00
CA GLY A 423 -8.19 4.75 -0.78
C GLY A 423 -9.72 4.82 -0.67
N SER A 424 -10.33 5.94 -1.06
CA SER A 424 -11.79 6.10 -1.04
C SER A 424 -12.49 5.12 -1.99
N ARG A 425 -11.90 4.85 -3.16
CA ARG A 425 -12.38 3.83 -4.10
C ARG A 425 -12.26 2.44 -3.48
N PHE A 426 -11.12 2.13 -2.88
CA PHE A 426 -10.84 0.85 -2.22
C PHE A 426 -11.87 0.54 -1.11
N VAL A 427 -12.08 1.47 -0.17
CA VAL A 427 -13.04 1.30 0.93
C VAL A 427 -14.47 1.13 0.40
N ARG A 428 -14.89 1.96 -0.56
CA ARG A 428 -16.24 1.88 -1.16
C ARG A 428 -16.49 0.56 -1.89
N LEU A 429 -15.46 0.00 -2.54
CA LEU A 429 -15.57 -1.30 -3.20
C LEU A 429 -15.74 -2.45 -2.22
N LEU A 430 -15.07 -2.40 -1.05
CA LEU A 430 -15.18 -3.42 -0.02
C LEU A 430 -16.43 -3.26 0.86
N LYS A 431 -16.99 -2.06 0.95
CA LYS A 431 -18.17 -1.73 1.79
C LYS A 431 -19.32 -2.75 1.70
N PRO A 432 -19.76 -3.24 0.53
CA PRO A 432 -20.87 -4.20 0.43
C PRO A 432 -20.61 -5.53 1.16
N GLN A 433 -19.34 -5.92 1.32
CA GLN A 433 -18.93 -7.17 1.96
C GLN A 433 -18.25 -6.94 3.31
N ALA A 434 -18.14 -5.69 3.77
CA ALA A 434 -17.35 -5.31 4.94
C ALA A 434 -17.70 -6.04 6.25
N HIS A 435 -18.94 -6.52 6.41
CA HIS A 435 -19.38 -7.26 7.59
C HIS A 435 -18.58 -8.55 7.86
N ARG A 436 -17.91 -9.11 6.83
CA ARG A 436 -17.07 -10.31 6.91
C ARG A 436 -15.59 -10.04 6.62
N LEU A 437 -15.19 -8.77 6.57
CA LEU A 437 -13.84 -8.35 6.21
C LEU A 437 -13.16 -7.55 7.35
N VAL A 438 -11.84 -7.68 7.43
CA VAL A 438 -10.98 -6.74 8.15
C VAL A 438 -9.81 -6.37 7.24
N ALA A 439 -9.51 -5.08 7.11
CA ALA A 439 -8.31 -4.62 6.41
C ALA A 439 -7.15 -4.51 7.40
N MET A 440 -5.99 -5.10 7.09
CA MET A 440 -4.82 -5.11 7.96
C MET A 440 -3.60 -4.54 7.23
N HIS A 441 -2.92 -3.56 7.81
CA HIS A 441 -1.80 -2.88 7.17
C HIS A 441 -0.74 -2.34 8.16
N GLY A 442 0.28 -1.63 7.66
CA GLY A 442 1.25 -0.89 8.49
C GLY A 442 1.65 0.44 7.86
N HIS A 443 2.92 0.61 7.50
CA HIS A 443 3.53 1.78 6.83
C HIS A 443 3.74 3.02 7.72
N ARG A 444 2.85 3.25 8.70
CA ARG A 444 2.96 4.41 9.61
C ARG A 444 3.77 4.13 10.86
N HIS A 445 4.16 2.86 11.07
CA HIS A 445 4.89 2.35 12.25
C HIS A 445 4.20 2.52 13.60
N VAL A 446 3.07 3.23 13.63
CA VAL A 446 2.20 3.42 14.77
C VAL A 446 0.91 2.65 14.56
N ASP A 447 0.34 2.19 15.67
CA ASP A 447 -0.89 1.44 15.63
C ASP A 447 -2.13 2.32 15.58
N TRP A 448 -3.16 1.78 14.94
CA TRP A 448 -4.50 2.33 14.92
C TRP A 448 -5.49 1.22 14.64
N ILE A 449 -6.57 1.14 15.42
CA ILE A 449 -7.66 0.21 15.18
C ILE A 449 -8.95 1.01 15.11
N GLY A 450 -9.59 0.95 13.95
CA GLY A 450 -10.76 1.75 13.69
C GLY A 450 -11.65 1.16 12.61
N ARG A 451 -12.52 2.00 12.10
CA ARG A 451 -13.45 1.65 11.02
C ARG A 451 -13.71 2.81 10.08
N CYS A 452 -14.02 2.45 8.85
CA CYS A 452 -14.53 3.36 7.83
C CYS A 452 -15.90 2.81 7.39
N GLY A 453 -16.96 3.32 8.01
CA GLY A 453 -18.29 2.70 7.89
C GLY A 453 -18.29 1.29 8.49
N PRO A 454 -18.80 0.27 7.78
CA PRO A 454 -18.79 -1.12 8.26
C PRO A 454 -17.42 -1.80 8.16
N LEU A 455 -16.45 -1.26 7.41
CA LEU A 455 -15.14 -1.88 7.22
C LEU A 455 -14.25 -1.58 8.42
N ARG A 456 -13.78 -2.62 9.10
CA ARG A 456 -12.77 -2.52 10.16
C ARG A 456 -11.38 -2.46 9.55
N ILE A 457 -10.53 -1.61 10.12
CA ILE A 457 -9.17 -1.36 9.65
C ILE A 457 -8.23 -1.44 10.85
N VAL A 458 -7.13 -2.17 10.69
CA VAL A 458 -6.11 -2.42 11.70
C VAL A 458 -4.74 -2.04 11.12
N SER A 459 -4.06 -1.11 11.76
CA SER A 459 -2.66 -0.78 11.54
C SER A 459 -1.81 -1.44 12.62
N ALA A 460 -0.80 -2.21 12.20
CA ALA A 460 0.22 -2.70 13.10
C ALA A 460 1.24 -1.59 13.41
N PRO A 461 1.74 -1.51 14.66
CA PRO A 461 2.95 -0.77 14.95
C PRO A 461 4.17 -1.54 14.44
N SER A 462 5.30 -0.84 14.31
CA SER A 462 6.56 -1.54 14.05
C SER A 462 7.05 -2.22 15.35
N PRO A 463 7.36 -3.53 15.32
CA PRO A 463 8.01 -4.19 16.45
C PRO A 463 9.52 -3.91 16.50
N VAL A 464 10.02 -3.06 15.61
CA VAL A 464 11.43 -2.71 15.50
C VAL A 464 11.63 -1.20 15.66
N MET A 465 10.86 -0.37 14.96
CA MET A 465 11.07 1.08 14.85
C MET A 465 10.19 1.90 15.81
N GLU A 466 10.17 3.24 15.60
CA GLU A 466 9.45 4.26 16.40
C GLU A 466 9.79 4.30 17.89
N ALA A 467 10.94 3.76 18.25
CA ALA A 467 11.49 3.77 19.60
C ALA A 467 13.01 3.88 19.52
N THR A 468 13.62 4.56 20.49
CA THR A 468 15.07 4.50 20.69
C THR A 468 15.50 3.08 21.11
N HIS A 469 16.80 2.83 21.23
CA HIS A 469 17.32 1.51 21.64
C HIS A 469 16.81 1.03 23.00
N ASP A 470 16.62 1.98 23.91
CA ASP A 470 16.25 1.84 25.32
C ASP A 470 14.74 1.87 25.56
N GLU A 471 13.94 2.17 24.53
CA GLU A 471 12.49 2.17 24.60
C GLU A 471 11.89 0.85 24.08
N PRO A 472 10.76 0.39 24.66
CA PRO A 472 10.08 -0.80 24.20
C PRO A 472 9.37 -0.56 22.85
N THR A 473 9.22 -1.62 22.08
CA THR A 473 8.40 -1.67 20.87
C THR A 473 7.30 -2.71 21.05
N ALA A 474 6.39 -2.87 20.10
CA ALA A 474 5.34 -3.86 20.23
C ALA A 474 4.85 -4.41 18.89
N PHE A 475 4.12 -5.52 18.96
CA PHE A 475 3.23 -5.98 17.90
C PHE A 475 1.93 -6.52 18.50
N TYR A 476 0.98 -6.92 17.65
CA TYR A 476 -0.30 -7.44 18.07
C TYR A 476 -0.51 -8.90 17.70
N ILE A 477 -1.24 -9.61 18.57
CA ILE A 477 -1.94 -10.84 18.23
C ILE A 477 -3.44 -10.55 18.22
N HIS A 478 -4.02 -10.57 17.03
CA HIS A 478 -5.44 -10.37 16.83
C HIS A 478 -6.19 -11.69 17.00
N ARG A 479 -7.37 -11.58 17.62
CA ARG A 479 -8.35 -12.67 17.69
C ARG A 479 -9.52 -12.31 16.79
N ILE A 480 -9.66 -13.08 15.71
CA ILE A 480 -10.69 -12.91 14.69
C ILE A 480 -11.68 -14.05 14.86
N GLY A 481 -12.96 -13.76 14.97
CA GLY A 481 -14.00 -14.76 15.18
C GLY A 481 -14.99 -14.89 14.02
N ALA A 482 -15.61 -16.04 13.89
CA ALA A 482 -16.84 -16.23 13.13
C ALA A 482 -18.06 -15.86 13.99
N ARG A 483 -18.85 -14.86 13.58
CA ARG A 483 -20.15 -14.55 14.22
C ARG A 483 -21.24 -15.48 13.71
N ALA A 484 -22.26 -15.73 14.56
CA ALA A 484 -23.43 -16.53 14.22
C ALA A 484 -24.23 -16.00 13.01
N ASP A 485 -24.18 -14.68 12.77
CA ASP A 485 -24.83 -14.01 11.63
C ASP A 485 -24.04 -14.12 10.31
N GLY A 486 -22.96 -14.90 10.27
CA GLY A 486 -22.06 -15.00 9.12
C GLY A 486 -20.99 -13.91 9.08
N GLY A 487 -21.02 -12.94 9.99
CA GLY A 487 -20.04 -11.85 10.07
C GLY A 487 -18.68 -12.27 10.63
N LEU A 488 -17.74 -11.33 10.55
CA LEU A 488 -16.45 -11.40 11.23
C LEU A 488 -16.60 -10.70 12.60
N ALA A 489 -16.06 -11.29 13.65
CA ALA A 489 -15.85 -10.65 14.95
C ALA A 489 -14.38 -10.22 15.08
N LEU A 490 -14.13 -9.00 15.58
CA LEU A 490 -12.79 -8.53 15.93
C LEU A 490 -12.75 -8.28 17.42
N MET A 491 -12.05 -9.15 18.15
CA MET A 491 -11.90 -9.06 19.59
C MET A 491 -10.72 -8.15 19.96
N ALA A 492 -10.65 -7.76 21.24
CA ALA A 492 -9.53 -6.97 21.73
C ALA A 492 -8.21 -7.71 21.48
N PRO A 493 -7.23 -7.09 20.80
CA PRO A 493 -5.96 -7.74 20.51
C PRO A 493 -5.09 -7.83 21.76
N GLU A 494 -4.17 -8.78 21.75
CA GLU A 494 -3.11 -8.88 22.73
C GLU A 494 -1.91 -8.05 22.24
N ARG A 495 -1.54 -6.99 22.97
CA ARG A 495 -0.33 -6.22 22.69
C ARG A 495 0.88 -6.93 23.30
N ILE A 496 1.85 -7.30 22.47
CA ILE A 496 3.08 -7.95 22.91
C ILE A 496 4.19 -6.92 22.89
N GLU A 497 4.67 -6.57 24.08
CA GLU A 497 5.83 -5.68 24.22
C GLU A 497 7.14 -6.44 23.98
N ILE A 498 8.06 -5.76 23.31
CA ILE A 498 9.42 -6.18 23.07
C ILE A 498 10.33 -5.20 23.80
N GLY A 499 11.02 -5.72 24.81
CA GLY A 499 11.92 -4.93 25.64
C GLY A 499 13.12 -4.37 24.86
N PRO A 500 13.83 -3.41 25.45
CA PRO A 500 15.02 -2.82 24.84
C PRO A 500 16.14 -3.84 24.69
N THR A 501 16.99 -3.65 23.68
CA THR A 501 18.13 -4.54 23.40
C THR A 501 19.39 -4.17 24.20
N TRP A 502 19.39 -3.02 24.90
CA TRP A 502 20.51 -2.58 25.72
C TRP A 502 20.13 -2.48 27.20
N SER A 503 20.65 -3.39 28.03
CA SER A 503 20.67 -3.25 29.49
C SER A 503 21.98 -2.59 29.90
N GLY A 504 22.01 -1.25 29.93
CA GLY A 504 23.11 -0.52 30.53
C GLY A 504 23.09 -0.65 32.04
N ALA A 505 23.72 -1.69 32.60
CA ALA A 505 24.20 -1.66 33.98
C ALA A 505 25.73 -1.44 33.93
N PRO A 506 26.25 -0.27 34.35
CA PRO A 506 27.63 -0.19 34.79
C PRO A 506 27.74 -1.09 36.03
N GLY A 507 28.58 -2.12 35.96
CA GLY A 507 28.88 -2.94 37.12
C GLY A 507 29.39 -2.06 38.27
N GLU A 508 28.75 -2.18 39.43
CA GLU A 508 29.41 -1.85 40.69
C GLU A 508 30.71 -2.66 40.78
N PRO A 509 31.86 -2.05 41.12
CA PRO A 509 33.05 -2.81 41.41
C PRO A 509 32.84 -3.54 42.75
N SER A 510 32.78 -4.87 42.71
CA SER A 510 32.96 -5.70 43.89
C SER A 510 34.40 -5.54 44.39
N SER A 511 34.55 -4.85 45.52
CA SER A 511 35.65 -4.84 46.50
C SER A 511 37.09 -4.99 45.99
#